data_AF-A0AAD6ZH98-F1
#
_entry.id   AF-A0AAD6ZH98-F1
#
_cell.length_a   1.000
_cell.length_b   1.000
_cell.length_c   1.000
_cell.angle_alpha   90.00
_cell.angle_beta   90.00
_cell.angle_gamma   90.00
#
_symmetry.space_group_name_H-M   'P 1'
#
loop_
_entity.id
_entity.type
_entity.pdbx_description
1 polymer ?
#
loop_
_entity_poly.entity_id
_entity_poly.type
_entity_poly.pdbx_seq_one_letter_code
_entity_poly.pdbx_strand_id
1 'polypeptide(L)'
;MTSTPTGTVSLPPLSVDALLHAHASAQDPKLAALEQAIGERVGLKSKNEQLWKLIEKQRAGYNQLIQELERMRSERDAYKMKIGALIHPDERKAGGAVASSTADARDDPETPSTARPRHA
;
A
#
# COMPACT_ATOMS: atom_id res chain seq x y z
N MET A 1 -19.07 -2.35 -13.41
CA MET A 1 -18.32 -2.34 -14.68
C MET A 1 -16.86 -2.06 -14.36
N THR A 2 -16.00 -3.09 -14.37
CA THR A 2 -14.58 -2.99 -14.03
C THR A 2 -13.74 -3.06 -15.31
N SER A 3 -13.31 -1.90 -15.78
CA SER A 3 -12.44 -1.75 -16.96
C SER A 3 -11.02 -2.19 -16.58
N THR A 4 -10.58 -3.32 -17.13
CA THR A 4 -9.17 -3.76 -17.08
C THR A 4 -8.31 -2.83 -17.93
N PRO A 5 -7.20 -2.27 -17.41
CA PRO A 5 -6.28 -1.48 -18.23
C PRO A 5 -5.56 -2.40 -19.22
N THR A 6 -5.81 -2.17 -20.51
CA THR A 6 -5.16 -2.84 -21.64
C THR A 6 -3.68 -2.45 -21.74
N GLY A 7 -2.82 -3.47 -21.76
CA GLY A 7 -1.50 -3.52 -22.41
C GLY A 7 -0.53 -2.35 -22.18
N THR A 8 0.49 -2.58 -21.37
CA THR A 8 1.69 -1.72 -21.36
C THR A 8 2.42 -1.84 -22.69
N VAL A 9 2.20 -0.89 -23.60
CA VAL A 9 3.02 -0.75 -24.81
C VAL A 9 4.38 -0.23 -24.36
N SER A 10 5.40 -1.10 -24.39
CA SER A 10 6.79 -0.71 -24.21
C SER A 10 7.25 0.03 -25.47
N LEU A 11 7.37 1.36 -25.36
CA LEU A 11 7.97 2.15 -26.43
C LEU A 11 9.49 2.00 -26.36
N PRO A 12 10.17 1.87 -27.51
CA PRO A 12 11.62 1.86 -27.54
C PRO A 12 12.17 3.16 -26.93
N PRO A 13 13.37 3.12 -26.32
CA PRO A 13 13.96 4.29 -25.71
C PRO A 13 14.20 5.38 -26.77
N LEU A 14 13.72 6.59 -26.46
CA LEU A 14 13.99 7.81 -27.23
C LEU A 14 15.50 8.02 -27.34
N SER A 15 16.05 7.95 -28.55
CA SER A 15 17.42 8.32 -28.84
C SER A 15 17.47 9.49 -29.82
N VAL A 16 18.47 10.35 -29.65
CA VAL A 16 18.68 11.53 -30.51
C VAL A 16 18.91 11.09 -31.95
N ASP A 17 19.72 10.05 -32.17
CA ASP A 17 20.03 9.52 -33.49
C ASP A 17 18.77 8.99 -34.19
N ALA A 18 17.89 8.29 -33.45
CA ALA A 18 16.63 7.78 -34.00
C ALA A 18 15.70 8.92 -34.44
N LEU A 19 15.60 9.99 -33.65
CA LEU A 19 14.77 11.15 -33.97
C LEU A 19 15.34 11.93 -35.17
N LEU A 20 16.65 12.16 -35.22
CA LEU A 20 17.29 12.83 -36.34
C LEU A 20 17.15 12.01 -37.64
N HIS A 21 17.27 10.69 -37.55
CA HIS A 21 17.06 9.81 -38.70
C HIS A 21 15.60 9.81 -39.17
N ALA A 22 14.65 9.82 -38.23
CA ALA A 22 13.21 9.89 -38.54
C ALA A 22 12.82 11.18 -39.27
N HIS A 23 13.55 12.29 -39.03
CA HIS A 23 13.31 13.59 -39.66
C HIS A 23 14.34 13.98 -40.72
N ALA A 24 15.14 13.03 -41.21
CA ALA A 24 16.25 13.33 -42.13
C ALA A 24 15.81 14.02 -43.44
N SER A 25 14.56 13.83 -43.86
CA SER A 25 13.99 14.45 -45.07
C SER A 25 13.23 15.76 -44.81
N ALA A 26 13.15 16.23 -43.55
CA ALA A 26 12.51 17.49 -43.22
C ALA A 26 13.35 18.69 -43.70
N GLN A 27 12.72 19.84 -43.90
CA GLN A 27 13.41 21.07 -44.29
C GLN A 27 14.42 21.53 -43.23
N ASP A 28 14.09 21.31 -41.95
CA ASP A 28 15.01 21.42 -40.82
C ASP A 28 14.87 20.16 -39.92
N PRO A 29 15.71 19.13 -40.15
CA PRO A 29 15.66 17.88 -39.41
C PRO A 29 15.87 18.04 -37.90
N LYS A 30 16.68 19.03 -37.48
CA LYS A 30 17.00 19.25 -36.07
C LYS A 30 15.83 19.87 -35.33
N LEU A 31 15.19 20.87 -35.94
CA LEU A 31 14.00 21.49 -35.38
C LEU A 31 12.85 20.48 -35.27
N ALA A 32 12.59 19.72 -36.34
CA ALA A 32 11.53 18.71 -36.35
C ALA A 32 11.75 17.61 -35.29
N ALA A 33 12.99 17.13 -35.14
CA ALA A 33 13.36 16.17 -34.09
C ALA A 33 13.15 16.74 -32.68
N LEU A 34 13.48 18.03 -32.47
CA LEU A 34 13.30 18.70 -31.18
C LEU A 34 11.82 18.86 -30.82
N GLU A 35 10.98 19.27 -31.77
CA GLU A 35 9.54 19.41 -31.58
C GLU A 35 8.89 18.08 -31.18
N GLN A 36 9.27 16.98 -31.86
CA GLN A 36 8.81 15.64 -31.49
C GLN A 36 9.26 15.28 -30.07
N ALA A 37 10.54 15.46 -29.74
CA ALA A 37 11.08 15.14 -28.41
C ALA A 37 10.35 15.91 -27.29
N ILE A 38 10.05 17.19 -27.52
CA ILE A 38 9.30 18.03 -26.59
C ILE A 38 7.87 17.50 -26.43
N GLY A 39 7.19 17.19 -27.53
CA GLY A 39 5.84 16.63 -27.51
C GLY A 39 5.75 15.34 -26.72
N GLU A 40 6.69 14.41 -26.96
CA GLU A 40 6.78 13.16 -26.23
C GLU A 40 7.07 13.36 -24.74
N ARG A 41 8.00 14.28 -24.40
CA ARG A 41 8.28 14.64 -23.00
C ARG A 41 7.03 15.16 -22.28
N VAL A 42 6.27 16.03 -22.93
CA VAL A 42 5.02 16.58 -22.37
C VAL A 42 4.00 15.46 -22.18
N GLY A 43 3.84 14.58 -23.17
CA GLY A 43 2.96 13.41 -23.07
C GLY A 43 3.33 12.47 -21.92
N LEU A 44 4.63 12.15 -21.77
CA LEU A 44 5.13 11.32 -20.67
C LEU A 44 4.94 11.98 -19.31
N LYS A 45 5.16 13.29 -19.20
CA LYS A 45 4.91 14.05 -17.97
C LYS A 45 3.44 13.97 -17.55
N SER A 46 2.52 14.17 -18.50
CA SER A 46 1.07 14.06 -18.24
C SER A 46 0.67 12.66 -17.79
N LYS A 47 1.17 11.61 -18.46
CA LYS A 47 0.96 10.21 -18.05
C LYS A 47 1.49 9.94 -16.64
N ASN A 48 2.69 10.46 -16.32
CA ASN A 48 3.30 10.29 -15.01
C ASN A 48 2.46 10.95 -13.90
N GLU A 49 1.95 12.16 -14.15
CA GLU A 49 1.05 12.86 -13.22
C GLU A 49 -0.25 12.07 -12.97
N GLN A 50 -0.83 11.49 -14.02
CA GLN A 50 -2.03 10.65 -13.90
C GLN A 50 -1.76 9.37 -13.10
N LEU A 51 -0.63 8.70 -13.35
CA LEU A 51 -0.22 7.52 -12.59
C LEU A 51 -0.03 7.86 -11.11
N TRP A 52 0.60 8.98 -10.80
CA TRP A 52 0.72 9.44 -9.42
C TRP A 52 -0.63 9.68 -8.76
N LYS A 53 -1.54 10.41 -9.42
CA LYS A 53 -2.91 10.61 -8.93
C LYS A 53 -3.63 9.30 -8.68
N LEU A 54 -3.45 8.31 -9.55
CA LEU A 54 -4.06 6.98 -9.39
C LEU A 54 -3.49 6.23 -8.18
N ILE A 55 -2.16 6.25 -7.99
CA ILE A 55 -1.49 5.65 -6.84
C ILE A 55 -2.01 6.28 -5.55
N GLU A 56 -2.11 7.62 -5.50
CA GLU A 56 -2.59 8.34 -4.33
C GLU A 56 -4.04 7.97 -4.00
N LYS A 57 -4.89 7.90 -5.03
CA LYS A 57 -6.28 7.46 -4.88
C LYS A 57 -6.36 6.02 -4.35
N GLN A 58 -5.53 5.12 -4.85
CA GLN A 58 -5.50 3.73 -4.39
C GLN A 58 -5.02 3.61 -2.95
N ARG A 59 -4.00 4.39 -2.54
CA ARG A 59 -3.55 4.47 -1.14
C ARG A 59 -4.67 4.93 -0.21
N ALA A 60 -5.39 5.98 -0.58
CA ALA A 60 -6.53 6.47 0.20
C ALA A 60 -7.63 5.41 0.33
N GLY A 61 -8.01 4.75 -0.77
CA GLY A 61 -9.03 3.70 -0.74
C GLY A 61 -8.62 2.48 0.08
N TYR A 62 -7.34 2.07 0.03
CA TYR A 62 -6.80 0.99 0.85
C TYR A 62 -6.91 1.30 2.34
N ASN A 63 -6.53 2.52 2.76
CA ASN A 63 -6.63 2.95 4.15
C ASN A 63 -8.08 2.98 4.65
N GLN A 64 -9.03 3.39 3.81
CA GLN A 64 -10.46 3.33 4.13
C GLN A 64 -10.95 1.90 4.35
N LEU A 65 -10.53 0.95 3.50
CA LEU A 65 -10.89 -0.46 3.66
C LEU A 65 -10.32 -1.07 4.94
N ILE A 66 -9.11 -0.69 5.35
CA ILE A 66 -8.54 -1.11 6.64
C ILE A 66 -9.41 -0.64 7.80
N GLN A 67 -9.78 0.64 7.82
CA GLN A 67 -10.62 1.21 8.88
C GLN A 67 -11.98 0.52 8.95
N GLU A 68 -12.58 0.23 7.80
CA GLU A 68 -13.85 -0.49 7.73
C GLU A 68 -13.74 -1.94 8.22
N LEU A 69 -12.63 -2.62 7.91
CA LEU A 69 -12.34 -3.96 8.45
C LEU A 69 -12.19 -3.93 9.97
N GLU A 70 -11.51 -2.93 10.52
CA GLU A 70 -11.37 -2.76 11.97
C GLU A 70 -12.71 -2.50 12.65
N ARG A 71 -13.57 -1.65 12.04
CA ARG A 71 -14.94 -1.41 12.49
C ARG A 71 -15.78 -2.69 12.49
N MET A 72 -15.77 -3.46 11.39
CA MET A 72 -16.52 -4.72 11.33
C MET A 72 -16.01 -5.75 12.35
N ARG A 73 -14.71 -5.77 12.63
CA ARG A 73 -14.14 -6.64 13.68
C ARG A 73 -14.66 -6.23 15.06
N SER A 74 -14.63 -4.95 15.40
CA SER A 74 -15.12 -4.47 16.71
C SER A 74 -16.62 -4.70 16.90
N GLU A 75 -17.42 -4.51 15.85
CA GLU A 75 -18.85 -4.82 15.87
C GLU A 75 -19.12 -6.31 16.08
N ARG A 76 -18.42 -7.17 15.32
CA ARG A 76 -18.49 -8.61 15.49
C ARG A 76 -18.13 -9.02 16.92
N ASP A 77 -17.10 -8.43 17.50
CA ASP A 77 -16.63 -8.78 18.83
C ASP A 77 -17.64 -8.30 19.90
N ALA A 78 -18.26 -7.13 19.72
CA ALA A 78 -19.35 -6.65 20.56
C ALA A 78 -20.58 -7.58 20.50
N TYR A 79 -20.96 -8.05 19.31
CA TYR A 79 -22.05 -9.01 19.15
C TYR A 79 -21.73 -10.36 19.79
N LYS A 80 -20.50 -10.87 19.63
CA LYS A 80 -20.04 -12.08 20.30
C LYS A 80 -20.13 -11.96 21.82
N MET A 81 -19.72 -10.82 22.39
CA MET A 81 -19.85 -10.56 23.82
C MET A 81 -21.31 -10.52 24.29
N LYS A 82 -22.20 -9.90 23.51
CA LYS A 82 -23.64 -9.85 23.81
C LYS A 82 -24.28 -11.22 23.74
N ILE A 83 -23.95 -12.01 22.72
CA ILE A 83 -24.42 -13.39 22.58
C ILE A 83 -23.89 -14.25 23.73
N GLY A 84 -22.60 -14.16 24.06
CA GLY A 84 -22.02 -14.87 25.20
C GLY A 84 -22.70 -14.51 26.53
N ALA A 85 -23.06 -13.24 26.73
CA ALA A 85 -23.82 -12.79 27.90
C ALA A 85 -25.25 -13.36 27.96
N LEU A 86 -25.89 -13.57 26.81
CA LEU A 86 -27.24 -14.14 26.72
C LEU A 86 -27.23 -15.67 26.86
N ILE A 87 -26.18 -16.34 26.41
CA ILE A 87 -26.04 -17.80 26.48
C ILE A 87 -25.54 -18.25 27.86
N HIS A 88 -24.64 -17.49 28.50
CA HIS A 88 -24.09 -17.78 29.82
C HIS A 88 -24.35 -16.61 30.80
N PRO A 89 -25.61 -16.40 31.24
CA PRO A 89 -25.94 -15.31 32.16
C PRO A 89 -25.38 -15.50 33.58
N ASP A 90 -25.15 -16.75 34.02
CA ASP A 90 -24.86 -17.08 35.42
C ASP A 90 -23.37 -17.06 35.82
N GLU A 91 -22.43 -17.10 34.88
CA GLU A 91 -20.99 -17.17 35.20
C GLU A 91 -20.40 -15.83 35.68
N ARG A 92 -21.08 -14.69 35.41
CA ARG A 92 -20.58 -13.35 35.78
C ARG A 92 -20.72 -13.00 37.26
N LYS A 93 -21.49 -13.77 38.03
CA LYS A 93 -21.62 -13.58 39.49
C LYS A 93 -20.59 -14.36 40.31
N ALA A 94 -19.85 -15.29 39.72
CA ALA A 94 -18.93 -16.19 40.43
C ALA A 94 -17.46 -15.72 40.50
N GLY A 95 -17.06 -14.70 39.74
CA GLY A 95 -15.65 -14.27 39.62
C GLY A 95 -15.15 -13.27 40.67
N GLY A 96 -15.94 -13.00 41.71
CA GLY A 96 -15.67 -11.92 42.69
C GLY A 96 -15.19 -12.38 44.06
N ALA A 97 -14.34 -13.43 44.18
CA ALA A 97 -13.64 -13.73 45.43
C ALA A 97 -12.57 -14.84 45.26
N VAL A 98 -11.42 -14.55 44.65
CA VAL A 98 -10.17 -15.25 45.01
C VAL A 98 -9.02 -14.25 44.99
N ALA A 99 -8.88 -13.52 46.09
CA ALA A 99 -7.61 -12.95 46.50
C ALA A 99 -7.00 -13.93 47.52
N SER A 100 -5.91 -14.61 47.14
CA SER A 100 -4.93 -15.24 48.04
C SER A 100 -3.74 -15.67 47.17
N SER A 101 -2.70 -14.85 47.05
CA SER A 101 -1.52 -14.85 47.91
C SER A 101 -0.65 -16.10 47.75
N THR A 102 0.40 -15.97 46.94
CA THR A 102 1.73 -16.53 47.25
C THR A 102 2.77 -15.57 46.68
N ALA A 103 3.52 -14.98 47.61
CA ALA A 103 4.75 -14.28 47.34
C ALA A 103 5.86 -15.26 46.91
N ASP A 104 6.92 -14.66 46.36
CA ASP A 104 8.31 -15.13 46.40
C ASP A 104 8.80 -15.98 45.22
N ALA A 105 9.47 -15.30 44.27
CA ALA A 105 10.82 -15.66 43.83
C ALA A 105 11.38 -14.55 42.92
N ARG A 106 12.49 -13.97 43.36
CA ARG A 106 13.39 -13.10 42.60
C ARG A 106 14.00 -13.86 41.42
N ASP A 107 14.05 -13.25 40.23
CA ASP A 107 15.31 -13.13 39.47
C ASP A 107 15.17 -12.12 38.32
N ASP A 108 16.22 -11.31 38.17
CA ASP A 108 16.36 -10.11 37.33
C ASP A 108 16.69 -10.46 35.84
N PRO A 109 16.75 -9.45 34.93
CA PRO A 109 16.46 -9.62 33.51
C PRO A 109 17.69 -9.94 32.63
N GLU A 110 17.53 -10.88 31.70
CA GLU A 110 18.44 -11.02 30.55
C GLU A 110 17.71 -10.79 29.21
N THR A 111 18.00 -9.65 28.59
CA THR A 111 17.92 -9.47 27.14
C THR A 111 19.10 -10.16 26.46
N PRO A 112 18.90 -10.78 25.28
CA PRO A 112 19.82 -10.50 24.16
C PRO A 112 19.02 -10.26 22.86
N SER A 113 19.15 -9.08 22.26
CA SER A 113 20.19 -8.72 21.27
C SER A 113 19.96 -9.30 19.87
N THR A 114 19.45 -8.43 18.99
CA THR A 114 19.78 -8.25 17.58
C THR A 114 20.81 -9.24 16.99
N ALA A 115 20.37 -10.05 16.03
CA ALA A 115 21.23 -10.64 15.02
C ALA A 115 20.54 -10.59 13.64
N ARG A 116 21.02 -9.67 12.80
CA ARG A 116 20.64 -9.49 11.40
C ARG A 116 21.75 -10.12 10.55
N PRO A 117 21.49 -11.14 9.71
CA PRO A 117 22.53 -11.64 8.82
C PRO A 117 22.64 -10.73 7.59
N ARG A 118 23.84 -10.22 7.34
CA ARG A 118 24.27 -9.70 6.03
C ARG A 118 24.76 -10.89 5.22
N HIS A 119 24.20 -11.12 4.04
CA HIS A 119 24.86 -11.91 3.01
C HIS A 119 25.40 -10.97 1.93
N ALA A 120 26.66 -11.25 1.60
CA ALA A 120 27.47 -10.66 0.56
C ALA A 120 27.00 -11.07 -0.84
#